data_AF-A3JZY1-F1
#
_entry.id   AF-A3JZY1-F1
#
_cell.length_a   1.000
_cell.length_b   1.000
_cell.length_c   1.000
_cell.angle_alpha   90.00
_cell.angle_beta   90.00
_cell.angle_gamma   90.00
#
_symmetry.space_group_name_H-M   'P 1'
#
loop_
_entity.id
_entity.type
_entity.pdbx_description
1 polymer ?
#
loop_
_entity_poly.entity_id
_entity_poly.type
_entity_poly.pdbx_seq_one_letter_code
_entity_poly.pdbx_strand_id
1 'polypeptide(L)'
;MNMNPLAITRLAANLMVTAFGVGLLGVYAVTQTVTAELVVWLGGLAVLGGVAQFLVSVFFPRSIRPTWDEMAVASHRGAYQFGYWCAVLSFWVFFFSTQYSTVNLDGAFLTLGVLLICAPSAWMAVAVLRK
;
A
#
# COMPACT_ATOMS: atom_id res chain seq x y z
N MET A 1 0.47 -25.08 -0.18
CA MET A 1 1.73 -24.31 -0.10
C MET A 1 1.96 -23.98 1.37
N ASN A 2 2.99 -24.52 2.03
CA ASN A 2 3.32 -24.11 3.40
C ASN A 2 3.81 -22.67 3.34
N MET A 3 2.91 -21.70 3.51
CA MET A 3 3.26 -20.29 3.42
C MET A 3 4.23 -19.95 4.56
N ASN A 4 5.40 -19.45 4.18
CA ASN A 4 6.39 -18.93 5.11
C ASN A 4 5.72 -17.91 6.06
N PRO A 5 5.90 -18.00 7.39
CA PRO A 5 5.33 -17.02 8.33
C PRO A 5 5.67 -15.57 7.97
N LEU A 6 6.82 -15.31 7.37
CA LEU A 6 7.17 -13.97 6.87
C LEU A 6 6.34 -13.55 5.65
N ALA A 7 6.02 -14.49 4.76
CA ALA A 7 5.16 -14.23 3.61
C ALA A 7 3.74 -13.86 4.06
N ILE A 8 3.22 -14.54 5.08
CA ILE A 8 1.89 -14.28 5.66
C ILE A 8 1.84 -12.89 6.29
N THR A 9 2.82 -12.55 7.14
CA THR A 9 2.88 -11.22 7.79
C THR A 9 3.06 -10.09 6.78
N ARG A 10 3.82 -10.31 5.70
CA ARG A 10 3.92 -9.36 4.59
C ARG A 10 2.62 -9.20 3.82
N LEU A 11 1.94 -10.29 3.50
CA LEU A 11 0.64 -10.24 2.82
C LEU A 11 -0.37 -9.47 3.68
N ALA A 12 -0.46 -9.81 4.98
CA ALA A 12 -1.33 -9.12 5.92
C ALA A 12 -1.01 -7.63 6.02
N ALA A 13 0.27 -7.25 6.13
CA ALA A 13 0.69 -5.85 6.18
C ALA A 13 0.32 -5.08 4.90
N ASN A 14 0.53 -5.67 3.73
CA ASN A 14 0.16 -5.02 2.46
C ASN A 14 -1.36 -4.88 2.31
N LEU A 15 -2.14 -5.89 2.70
CA LEU A 15 -3.60 -5.80 2.72
C LEU A 15 -4.08 -4.71 3.68
N MET A 16 -3.47 -4.59 4.86
CA MET A 16 -3.79 -3.52 5.82
C MET A 16 -3.47 -2.14 5.25
N VAL A 17 -2.33 -1.97 4.57
CA VAL A 17 -1.94 -0.71 3.92
C VAL A 17 -2.91 -0.34 2.79
N THR A 18 -3.32 -1.32 1.97
CA THR A 18 -4.31 -1.10 0.92
C THR A 18 -5.68 -0.75 1.52
N ALA A 19 -6.13 -1.49 2.54
CA ALA A 19 -7.38 -1.22 3.24
C ALA A 19 -7.37 0.17 3.90
N PHE A 20 -6.23 0.59 4.45
CA PHE A 20 -6.02 1.93 5.00
C PHE A 20 -6.23 3.01 3.95
N GLY A 21 -5.52 2.94 2.81
CA GLY A 21 -5.66 3.94 1.77
C GLY A 21 -7.08 4.01 1.20
N VAL A 22 -7.70 2.86 0.94
CA VAL A 22 -9.11 2.80 0.49
C VAL A 22 -10.05 3.37 1.55
N GLY A 23 -9.83 3.07 2.82
CA GLY A 23 -10.60 3.62 3.94
C GLY A 23 -10.49 5.15 4.03
N LEU A 24 -9.29 5.69 3.86
CA LEU A 24 -9.05 7.14 3.80
C LEU A 24 -9.83 7.81 2.66
N LEU A 25 -9.86 7.19 1.48
CA LEU A 25 -10.67 7.68 0.36
C LEU A 25 -12.17 7.61 0.67
N GLY A 26 -12.62 6.53 1.31
CA GLY A 26 -14.01 6.39 1.75
C GLY A 26 -14.43 7.50 2.72
N VAL A 27 -13.59 7.79 3.72
CA VAL A 27 -13.85 8.88 4.68
C VAL A 27 -13.85 10.23 3.97
N TYR A 28 -12.86 10.49 3.12
CA TYR A 28 -12.79 11.75 2.37
C TYR A 28 -14.00 11.94 1.45
N ALA A 29 -14.45 10.87 0.78
CA ALA A 29 -15.61 10.94 -0.11
C ALA A 29 -16.89 11.37 0.64
N VAL A 30 -17.07 10.92 1.88
CA VAL A 30 -18.26 11.22 2.70
C VAL A 30 -18.14 12.56 3.43
N THR A 31 -16.97 12.85 3.99
CA THR A 31 -16.78 13.98 4.92
C THR A 31 -16.07 15.19 4.30
N GLN A 32 -15.55 15.03 3.07
CA GLN A 32 -14.73 16.02 2.35
C GLN A 32 -13.52 16.54 3.15
N THR A 33 -13.15 15.86 4.23
CA THR A 33 -12.11 16.26 5.17
C THR A 33 -11.37 15.02 5.68
N VAL A 34 -10.08 15.18 5.97
CA VAL A 34 -9.27 14.15 6.62
C VAL A 34 -8.48 14.82 7.74
N THR A 35 -8.65 14.35 8.97
CA THR A 35 -7.94 14.90 10.12
C THR A 35 -6.59 14.21 10.31
N ALA A 36 -5.60 14.95 10.82
CA ALA A 36 -4.29 14.39 11.15
C ALA A 36 -4.39 13.25 12.18
N GLU A 37 -5.32 13.36 13.13
CA GLU A 37 -5.59 12.33 14.13
C GLU A 37 -6.04 11.01 13.49
N LEU A 38 -6.95 11.05 12.51
CA LEU A 38 -7.39 9.87 11.77
C LEU A 38 -6.22 9.23 11.01
N VAL A 39 -5.38 10.03 10.38
CA VAL A 39 -4.17 9.56 9.67
C VAL A 39 -3.18 8.92 10.64
N VAL A 40 -3.00 9.47 11.83
CA VAL A 40 -2.10 8.90 12.86
C VAL A 40 -2.65 7.59 13.41
N TRP A 41 -3.94 7.54 13.78
CA TRP A 41 -4.57 6.32 14.29
C TRP A 41 -4.50 5.18 13.27
N LEU A 42 -4.84 5.47 12.01
CA LEU A 42 -4.83 4.47 10.96
C LEU A 42 -3.41 4.15 10.46
N GLY A 43 -2.52 5.14 10.40
CA GLY A 43 -1.10 4.95 10.08
C GLY A 43 -0.35 4.11 11.12
N GLY A 44 -0.77 4.19 12.39
CA GLY A 44 -0.28 3.32 13.46
C GLY A 44 -0.47 1.83 13.19
N LEU A 45 -1.54 1.45 12.49
CA LEU A 45 -1.77 0.05 12.08
C LEU A 45 -0.76 -0.42 11.04
N ALA A 46 -0.33 0.45 10.13
CA ALA A 46 0.73 0.13 9.17
C ALA A 46 2.08 -0.09 9.87
N VAL A 47 2.38 0.72 10.90
CA VAL A 47 3.58 0.55 11.75
C VAL A 47 3.53 -0.80 12.47
N LEU A 48 2.38 -1.20 13.02
CA LEU A 48 2.22 -2.52 13.63
C LEU A 48 2.49 -3.67 12.64
N GLY A 49 2.12 -3.51 11.37
CA GLY A 49 2.48 -4.45 10.31
C GLY A 49 4.00 -4.60 10.13
N GLY A 50 4.75 -3.49 10.18
CA GLY A 50 6.22 -3.49 10.15
C GLY A 50 6.83 -4.16 11.38
N VAL A 51 6.29 -3.87 12.56
CA VAL A 51 6.71 -4.51 13.83
C VAL A 51 6.45 -6.02 13.79
N ALA A 52 5.29 -6.46 13.30
CA ALA A 52 4.98 -7.89 13.18
C ALA A 52 5.95 -8.62 12.25
N GLN A 53 6.30 -8.02 11.11
CA GLN A 53 7.32 -8.57 10.19
C GLN A 53 8.69 -8.65 10.86
N PHE A 54 9.06 -7.63 11.63
CA PHE A 54 10.31 -7.61 12.40
C PHE A 54 10.33 -8.71 13.49
N LEU A 55 9.25 -8.87 14.24
CA LEU A 55 9.18 -9.94 15.25
C LEU A 55 9.29 -11.32 14.61
N VAL A 56 8.58 -11.57 13.50
CA VAL A 56 8.69 -12.86 12.78
C VAL A 56 10.10 -13.07 12.24
N SER A 57 10.81 -12.01 11.83
CA SER A 57 12.19 -12.15 11.35
C SER A 57 13.17 -12.52 12.46
N VAL A 58 12.95 -12.03 13.67
CA VAL A 58 13.75 -12.37 14.86
C VAL A 58 13.43 -13.77 15.38
N PHE A 59 12.15 -14.16 15.45
CA PHE A 59 11.74 -15.43 16.03
C PHE A 59 11.88 -16.65 15.10
N PHE A 60 11.83 -16.45 13.77
CA PHE A 60 11.86 -17.54 12.79
C PHE A 60 12.96 -17.38 11.73
N PRO A 61 14.24 -17.18 12.11
CA PRO A 61 15.33 -16.80 11.19
C PRO A 61 15.65 -17.89 10.15
N ARG A 62 15.50 -19.17 10.50
CA ARG A 62 15.79 -20.30 9.60
C ARG A 62 14.80 -20.42 8.45
N SER A 63 13.61 -19.86 8.61
CA SER A 63 12.52 -19.92 7.63
C SER A 63 12.68 -18.90 6.50
N ILE A 64 13.64 -17.96 6.58
CA ILE A 64 13.57 -16.68 5.85
C ILE A 64 14.51 -16.59 4.65
N ARG A 65 15.65 -17.29 4.66
CA ARG A 65 16.76 -17.07 3.71
C ARG A 65 16.40 -17.22 2.21
N PRO A 66 15.53 -18.16 1.77
CA PRO A 66 15.14 -18.22 0.35
C PRO A 66 14.01 -17.25 -0.02
N THR A 67 13.13 -16.89 0.92
CA THR A 67 11.89 -16.17 0.64
C THR A 67 12.08 -14.65 0.61
N TRP A 68 13.07 -14.12 1.32
CA TRP A 68 13.33 -12.68 1.35
C TRP A 68 13.72 -12.14 -0.02
N ASP A 69 14.62 -12.82 -0.74
CA ASP A 69 15.15 -12.36 -2.02
C ASP A 69 14.09 -12.42 -3.12
N GLU A 70 13.34 -13.52 -3.21
CA GLU A 70 12.26 -13.64 -4.20
C GLU A 70 11.15 -12.60 -3.98
N MET A 71 10.80 -12.34 -2.72
CA MET A 71 9.76 -11.35 -2.39
C MET A 71 10.25 -9.92 -2.56
N ALA A 72 11.50 -9.63 -2.20
CA ALA A 72 12.11 -8.31 -2.40
C ALA A 72 12.19 -7.99 -3.90
N VAL A 73 12.64 -8.94 -4.72
CA VAL A 73 12.70 -8.76 -6.19
C VAL A 73 11.30 -8.61 -6.79
N ALA A 74 10.32 -9.39 -6.35
CA ALA A 74 8.94 -9.27 -6.81
C ALA A 74 8.32 -7.91 -6.44
N SER A 75 8.55 -7.44 -5.20
CA SER A 75 8.13 -6.12 -4.73
C SER A 75 8.79 -5.01 -5.54
N HIS A 76 10.09 -5.13 -5.82
CA HIS A 76 10.85 -4.15 -6.59
C HIS A 76 10.33 -4.06 -8.02
N ARG A 77 10.16 -5.20 -8.71
CA ARG A 77 9.58 -5.24 -10.06
C ARG A 77 8.16 -4.67 -10.09
N GLY A 78 7.35 -4.99 -9.09
CA GLY A 78 6.00 -4.45 -8.93
C GLY A 78 5.98 -2.92 -8.76
N ALA A 79 6.83 -2.39 -7.88
CA ALA A 79 6.94 -0.94 -7.66
C ALA A 79 7.38 -0.20 -8.93
N TYR A 80 8.38 -0.74 -9.65
CA TYR A 80 8.92 -0.10 -10.86
C TYR A 80 7.98 -0.14 -12.06
N GLN A 81 7.26 -1.24 -12.28
CA GLN A 81 6.39 -1.35 -13.46
C GLN A 81 4.97 -0.88 -13.14
N PHE A 82 4.34 -1.47 -12.14
CA PHE A 82 2.94 -1.16 -11.84
C PHE A 82 2.80 0.18 -11.11
N GLY A 83 3.60 0.41 -10.06
CA GLY A 83 3.57 1.65 -9.28
C GLY A 83 3.85 2.89 -10.14
N TYR A 84 4.85 2.82 -11.02
CA TYR A 84 5.17 3.91 -11.95
C TYR A 84 3.99 4.25 -12.89
N TRP A 85 3.41 3.25 -13.57
CA TRP A 85 2.31 3.52 -14.50
C TRP A 85 1.05 3.99 -13.80
N CYS A 86 0.74 3.44 -12.61
CA CYS A 86 -0.35 3.96 -11.78
C CYS A 86 -0.11 5.41 -11.40
N ALA A 87 1.09 5.77 -10.92
CA ALA A 87 1.45 7.14 -10.57
C ALA A 87 1.26 8.10 -11.75
N VAL A 88 1.78 7.74 -12.92
CA VAL A 88 1.72 8.58 -14.13
C VAL A 88 0.27 8.76 -14.61
N LEU A 89 -0.50 7.67 -14.71
CA LEU A 89 -1.89 7.75 -15.16
C LEU A 89 -2.75 8.55 -14.17
N SER A 90 -2.60 8.28 -12.87
CA SER A 90 -3.33 9.02 -11.84
C SER A 90 -2.95 10.50 -11.82
N PHE A 91 -1.66 10.83 -11.97
CA PHE A 91 -1.22 12.21 -12.10
C PHE A 91 -1.94 12.91 -13.25
N TRP A 92 -1.95 12.33 -14.45
CA TRP A 92 -2.62 12.96 -15.61
C TRP A 92 -4.13 13.10 -15.41
N VAL A 93 -4.80 12.06 -14.91
CA VAL A 93 -6.24 12.09 -14.63
C VAL A 93 -6.59 13.21 -13.64
N PHE A 94 -5.86 13.32 -12.53
CA PHE A 94 -6.10 14.35 -11.53
C PHE A 94 -5.67 15.74 -12.01
N PHE A 95 -4.56 15.84 -12.76
CA PHE A 95 -4.14 17.09 -13.39
C PHE A 95 -5.24 17.63 -14.29
N PHE A 96 -5.77 16.85 -15.22
CA PHE A 96 -6.86 17.30 -16.08
C PHE A 96 -8.14 17.59 -15.28
N SER A 97 -8.49 16.76 -14.29
CA SER A 97 -9.68 16.98 -13.46
C SER A 97 -9.62 18.30 -12.67
N THR A 98 -8.44 18.70 -12.18
CA THR A 98 -8.27 19.99 -11.50
C THR A 98 -8.38 21.17 -12.48
N GLN A 99 -7.87 21.03 -13.71
CA GLN A 99 -8.00 22.08 -14.75
C GLN A 99 -9.47 22.33 -15.16
N TYR A 100 -10.31 21.29 -15.20
CA TYR A 100 -11.74 21.40 -15.50
C TYR A 100 -12.62 21.66 -14.27
N SER A 101 -12.01 22.02 -13.12
CA SER A 101 -12.71 22.36 -11.85
C SER A 101 -13.61 21.25 -11.28
N THR A 102 -13.45 20.00 -11.71
CA THR A 102 -14.27 18.89 -11.20
C THR A 102 -13.77 18.34 -9.87
N VAL A 103 -12.51 18.58 -9.51
CA VAL A 103 -11.88 18.09 -8.28
C VAL A 103 -11.06 19.20 -7.63
N ASN A 104 -11.25 19.40 -6.33
CA ASN A 104 -10.42 20.31 -5.53
C ASN A 104 -8.98 19.79 -5.45
N LEU A 105 -8.00 20.69 -5.47
CA LEU A 105 -6.57 20.39 -5.47
C LEU A 105 -6.17 19.48 -4.29
N ASP A 106 -6.71 19.74 -3.10
CA ASP A 106 -6.44 18.95 -1.90
C ASP A 106 -6.91 17.49 -2.05
N GLY A 107 -8.09 17.30 -2.65
CA GLY A 107 -8.64 15.97 -2.92
C GLY A 107 -7.87 15.22 -3.99
N ALA A 108 -7.37 15.91 -5.01
CA ALA A 108 -6.50 15.34 -6.03
C ALA A 108 -5.18 14.84 -5.43
N PHE A 109 -4.54 15.64 -4.56
CA PHE A 109 -3.31 15.23 -3.87
C PHE A 109 -3.52 14.08 -2.90
N LEU A 110 -4.59 14.11 -2.12
CA LEU A 110 -4.94 13.01 -1.22
C LEU A 110 -5.13 11.70 -2.01
N THR A 111 -5.85 11.76 -3.12
CA THR A 111 -6.15 10.58 -3.93
C THR A 111 -4.91 10.04 -4.63
N LEU A 112 -4.05 10.92 -5.14
CA LEU A 112 -2.74 10.54 -5.68
C LEU A 112 -1.88 9.86 -4.61
N GLY A 113 -1.78 10.45 -3.42
CA GLY A 113 -1.02 9.88 -2.30
C GLY A 113 -1.51 8.49 -1.90
N VAL A 114 -2.82 8.29 -1.80
CA VAL A 114 -3.40 6.98 -1.54
C VAL A 114 -3.06 5.97 -2.64
N LEU A 115 -3.19 6.35 -3.91
CA LEU A 115 -2.86 5.46 -5.03
C LEU A 115 -1.39 5.02 -5.02
N LEU A 116 -0.48 5.94 -4.72
CA LEU A 116 0.95 5.65 -4.60
C LEU A 116 1.27 4.67 -3.48
N ILE A 117 0.54 4.74 -2.38
CA ILE A 117 0.69 3.83 -1.23
C ILE A 117 0.06 2.46 -1.55
N CYS A 118 -1.15 2.45 -2.13
CA CYS A 118 -1.91 1.22 -2.35
C CYS A 118 -1.42 0.38 -3.53
N ALA A 119 -0.95 1.00 -4.61
CA ALA A 119 -0.57 0.31 -5.85
C ALA A 119 0.52 -0.77 -5.64
N PRO A 120 1.69 -0.48 -5.03
CA PRO A 120 2.70 -1.52 -4.79
C PRO A 120 2.22 -2.60 -3.81
N SER A 121 1.43 -2.23 -2.80
CA SER A 121 0.88 -3.18 -1.83
C SER A 121 -0.15 -4.14 -2.44
N ALA A 122 -1.05 -3.63 -3.27
CA ALA A 122 -2.03 -4.43 -4.00
C ALA A 122 -1.35 -5.36 -5.00
N TRP A 123 -0.34 -4.87 -5.73
CA TRP A 123 0.44 -5.70 -6.64
C TRP A 123 1.15 -6.84 -5.92
N MET A 124 1.77 -6.56 -4.77
CA MET A 124 2.42 -7.61 -3.98
C MET A 124 1.42 -8.66 -3.49
N ALA A 125 0.22 -8.25 -3.06
CA ALA A 125 -0.84 -9.19 -2.67
C ALA A 125 -1.27 -10.09 -3.85
N VAL A 126 -1.48 -9.51 -5.04
CA VAL A 126 -1.82 -10.26 -6.27
C VAL A 126 -0.69 -11.22 -6.66
N ALA A 127 0.57 -10.78 -6.55
CA ALA A 127 1.73 -11.60 -6.89
C ALA A 127 1.90 -12.81 -5.94
N VAL A 128 1.55 -12.65 -4.66
CA VAL A 128 1.55 -13.74 -3.68
C VAL A 128 0.40 -14.73 -3.96
N LEU A 129 -0.79 -14.26 -4.33
CA LEU A 129 -1.94 -15.12 -4.63
C LEU A 129 -1.83 -15.89 -5.97
N ARG A 130 -1.03 -15.38 -6.91
CA ARG A 130 -0.78 -16.07 -8.20
C ARG A 130 0.25 -17.21 -8.11
N LYS A 131 1.03 -17.28 -7.04
CA LYS A 131 2.03 -18.32 -6.79
C LYS A 131 1.45 -19.42 -5.91
#